data_AF-A0A3L7VKK6-F1
#
_entry.id   AF-A0A3L7VKK6-F1
#
_cell.length_a   1.000
_cell.length_b   1.000
_cell.length_c   1.000
_cell.angle_alpha   90.00
_cell.angle_beta   90.00
_cell.angle_gamma   90.00
#
_symmetry.space_group_name_H-M   'P 1'
#
loop_
_entity.id
_entity.type
_entity.pdbx_description
1 polymer ?
#
loop_
_entity_poly.entity_id
_entity_poly.type
_entity_poly.pdbx_seq_one_letter_code
_entity_poly.pdbx_strand_id
1 'polypeptide(L)'
;SQLKPRETHLNVFLCPSDPYSQSRYVVRDTSSTPPEQYAAGSYAANWGPSSATVNLDDTPVTSEGVFYRNSRTKFRDITDGLSNTLALGERTNGPIRTSTGVSHGHSSFETAWCCSAREISDPPDDHGHMVLFETQFRPNEIDSDDKGVSAPHVGIGQFAMCDGSVRAISENIDKSVYNGLGTRSGGEVIGEF
;
A
#
# COMPACT_ATOMS: atom_id res chain seq x y z
N SER A 1 -25.29 16.87 -2.95
CA SER A 1 -24.53 16.00 -2.04
C SER A 1 -23.15 15.73 -2.64
N GLN A 2 -22.12 16.46 -2.23
CA GLN A 2 -20.76 16.41 -2.82
C GLN A 2 -19.91 15.21 -2.37
N LEU A 3 -20.43 14.31 -1.52
CA LEU A 3 -19.69 13.15 -0.98
C LEU A 3 -19.71 11.91 -1.88
N LYS A 4 -20.54 11.87 -2.93
CA LYS A 4 -20.68 10.70 -3.82
C LYS A 4 -19.35 10.19 -4.39
N PRO A 5 -18.41 11.02 -4.86
CA PRO A 5 -17.22 10.51 -5.54
C PRO A 5 -16.37 9.61 -4.65
N ARG A 6 -15.93 10.08 -3.47
CA ARG A 6 -15.05 9.31 -2.57
C ARG A 6 -15.71 8.07 -1.98
N GLU A 7 -17.04 8.04 -1.91
CA GLU A 7 -17.82 6.94 -1.36
C GLU A 7 -18.33 5.95 -2.42
N THR A 8 -18.02 6.17 -3.70
CA THR A 8 -18.44 5.24 -4.77
C THR A 8 -17.50 4.05 -4.82
N HIS A 9 -18.02 2.84 -4.61
CA HIS A 9 -17.31 1.60 -4.89
C HIS A 9 -17.16 1.40 -6.40
N LEU A 10 -15.92 1.19 -6.85
CA LEU A 10 -15.60 0.97 -8.25
C LEU A 10 -14.93 -0.39 -8.39
N ASN A 11 -15.55 -1.30 -9.15
CA ASN A 11 -15.03 -2.67 -9.34
C ASN A 11 -13.62 -2.71 -9.92
N VAL A 12 -13.18 -1.68 -10.65
CA VAL A 12 -11.80 -1.61 -11.20
C VAL A 12 -10.73 -1.48 -10.10
N PHE A 13 -11.09 -0.99 -8.92
CA PHE A 13 -10.18 -0.87 -7.78
C PHE A 13 -10.35 -2.02 -6.77
N LEU A 14 -11.13 -3.05 -7.10
CA LEU A 14 -11.41 -4.19 -6.25
C LEU A 14 -10.85 -5.46 -6.88
N CYS A 15 -10.08 -6.21 -6.10
CA CYS A 15 -9.63 -7.54 -6.51
C CYS A 15 -10.83 -8.50 -6.42
N PRO A 16 -11.16 -9.27 -7.47
CA PRO A 16 -12.28 -10.21 -7.42
C PRO A 16 -12.15 -11.31 -6.35
N SER A 17 -10.93 -11.57 -5.88
CA SER A 17 -10.64 -12.54 -4.82
C SER A 17 -10.60 -11.93 -3.42
N ASP A 18 -10.70 -10.60 -3.28
CA ASP A 18 -10.70 -9.92 -1.99
C ASP A 18 -12.08 -10.04 -1.31
N PRO A 19 -12.22 -10.82 -0.23
CA PRO A 19 -13.51 -11.03 0.42
C PRO A 19 -13.88 -9.90 1.38
N TYR A 20 -13.02 -8.89 1.58
CA TYR A 20 -13.18 -7.87 2.61
C TYR A 20 -13.59 -6.49 2.06
N SER A 21 -13.17 -6.13 0.84
CA SER A 21 -13.23 -4.71 0.41
C SER A 21 -14.49 -4.30 -0.37
N GLN A 22 -15.22 -5.23 -1.00
CA GLN A 22 -16.25 -4.90 -2.02
C GLN A 22 -17.36 -3.93 -1.57
N SER A 23 -17.68 -3.87 -0.28
CA SER A 23 -18.68 -2.94 0.27
C SER A 23 -18.21 -2.25 1.54
N ARG A 24 -16.89 -2.26 1.78
CA ARG A 24 -16.30 -1.66 2.97
C ARG A 24 -16.04 -0.19 2.74
N TYR A 25 -16.17 0.58 3.81
CA TYR A 25 -15.67 1.94 3.89
C TYR A 25 -14.48 1.99 4.84
N VAL A 26 -13.47 2.77 4.47
CA VAL A 26 -12.44 3.25 5.39
C VAL A 26 -13.01 4.48 6.07
N VAL A 27 -13.29 4.38 7.38
CA VAL A 27 -13.91 5.46 8.17
C VAL A 27 -12.80 6.22 8.88
N ARG A 28 -12.80 7.55 8.77
CA ARG A 28 -11.78 8.43 9.37
C ARG A 28 -12.29 9.27 10.52
N ASP A 29 -13.55 9.71 10.45
CA ASP A 29 -14.14 10.53 11.50
C ASP A 29 -15.59 10.15 11.71
N THR A 30 -15.91 9.69 12.92
CA THR A 30 -17.28 9.36 13.34
C THR A 30 -17.98 10.50 14.08
N SER A 31 -17.29 11.63 14.30
CA SER A 31 -17.88 12.81 14.96
C SER A 31 -18.75 13.64 14.02
N SER A 32 -18.60 13.47 12.71
CA SER A 32 -19.43 14.07 11.66
C SER A 32 -20.65 13.22 11.30
N THR A 33 -21.69 13.84 10.69
CA THR A 33 -22.90 13.14 10.22
C THR A 33 -23.27 13.60 8.80
N PRO A 34 -23.17 12.74 7.76
CA PRO A 34 -22.61 11.37 7.81
C PRO A 34 -21.11 11.38 8.18
N PRO A 35 -20.56 10.24 8.67
CA PRO A 35 -19.15 10.16 9.03
C PRO A 35 -18.26 10.41 7.82
N GLU A 36 -17.03 10.86 8.05
CA GLU A 36 -16.03 10.91 7.01
C GLU A 36 -15.57 9.50 6.67
N GLN A 37 -15.85 9.09 5.43
CA GLN A 37 -15.58 7.74 4.97
C GLN A 37 -15.23 7.72 3.48
N TYR A 38 -14.51 6.67 3.08
CA TYR A 38 -13.99 6.47 1.73
C TYR A 38 -14.26 5.04 1.28
N ALA A 39 -14.69 4.84 0.04
CA ALA A 39 -14.88 3.51 -0.49
C ALA A 39 -13.53 2.78 -0.55
N ALA A 40 -13.54 1.54 -0.05
CA ALA A 40 -12.35 0.72 0.00
C ALA A 40 -11.82 0.38 -1.41
N GLY A 41 -10.52 0.09 -1.49
CA GLY A 41 -9.84 -0.49 -2.65
C GLY A 41 -9.06 -1.74 -2.24
N SER A 42 -8.53 -2.46 -3.23
CA SER A 42 -7.71 -3.66 -3.04
C SER A 42 -6.27 -3.49 -3.52
N TYR A 43 -5.83 -2.26 -3.80
CA TYR A 43 -4.52 -1.98 -4.37
C TYR A 43 -3.90 -0.75 -3.71
N ALA A 44 -2.60 -0.80 -3.44
CA ALA A 44 -1.80 0.29 -2.88
C ALA A 44 -0.58 0.55 -3.76
N ALA A 45 -0.07 1.77 -3.75
CA ALA A 45 1.06 2.21 -4.56
C ALA A 45 2.39 2.14 -3.80
N ASN A 46 3.47 1.86 -4.53
CA ASN A 46 4.78 1.59 -3.96
C ASN A 46 5.45 2.86 -3.41
N TRP A 47 5.57 2.95 -2.08
CA TRP A 47 6.37 3.96 -1.37
C TRP A 47 7.83 3.53 -1.18
N GLY A 48 8.11 2.24 -1.31
CA GLY A 48 9.44 1.66 -1.27
C GLY A 48 9.84 1.12 0.11
N PRO A 49 11.14 0.87 0.33
CA PRO A 49 11.65 0.35 1.58
C PRO A 49 11.47 1.36 2.72
N SER A 50 11.35 0.85 3.94
CA SER A 50 11.29 1.63 5.17
C SER A 50 12.24 1.09 6.25
N SER A 51 12.41 1.90 7.29
CA SER A 51 13.23 1.64 8.46
C SER A 51 12.59 2.27 9.70
N ALA A 52 13.18 2.03 10.87
CA ALA A 52 12.72 2.60 12.14
C ALA A 52 12.63 4.14 12.16
N THR A 53 13.35 4.84 11.27
CA THR A 53 13.38 6.31 11.20
C THR A 53 12.92 6.88 9.87
N VAL A 54 12.63 6.03 8.89
CA VAL A 54 12.20 6.43 7.54
C VAL A 54 11.05 5.53 7.15
N ASN A 55 9.83 6.04 7.23
CA ASN A 55 8.61 5.35 6.87
C ASN A 55 7.59 6.32 6.27
N LEU A 56 6.52 5.77 5.70
CA LEU A 56 5.56 6.47 4.87
C LEU A 56 4.67 7.42 5.68
N ASP A 57 4.43 7.17 6.97
CA ASP A 57 3.58 8.02 7.82
C ASP A 57 4.41 9.14 8.50
N ASP A 58 5.58 8.80 9.04
CA ASP A 58 6.42 9.77 9.76
C ASP A 58 7.28 10.64 8.83
N THR A 59 7.73 10.07 7.70
CA THR A 59 8.64 10.73 6.75
C THR A 59 8.12 10.68 5.31
N PRO A 60 6.86 11.06 5.04
CA PRO A 60 6.11 10.76 3.79
C PRO A 60 6.75 11.25 2.49
N VAL A 61 7.75 12.14 2.56
CA VAL A 61 8.47 12.70 1.40
C VAL A 61 9.87 12.10 1.21
N THR A 62 10.36 11.28 2.13
CA THR A 62 11.71 10.67 2.14
C THR A 62 11.71 9.28 1.46
N SER A 63 10.72 9.03 0.59
CA SER A 63 10.54 7.77 -0.13
C SER A 63 11.68 7.45 -1.10
N GLU A 64 12.02 6.17 -1.21
CA GLU A 64 12.85 5.61 -2.28
C GLU A 64 12.03 4.93 -3.39
N GLY A 65 10.74 4.70 -3.17
CA GLY A 65 9.81 4.15 -4.16
C GLY A 65 9.28 5.17 -5.15
N VAL A 66 8.30 4.76 -5.96
CA VAL A 66 7.81 5.57 -7.09
C VAL A 66 6.79 6.60 -6.65
N PHE A 67 5.94 6.24 -5.68
CA PHE A 67 4.80 7.03 -5.24
C PHE A 67 5.00 7.48 -3.80
N TYR A 68 4.85 8.77 -3.56
CA TYR A 68 4.94 9.36 -2.24
C TYR A 68 4.22 10.71 -2.21
N ARG A 69 4.11 11.32 -1.03
CA ARG A 69 3.42 12.59 -0.86
C ARG A 69 4.03 13.67 -1.76
N ASN A 70 3.18 14.31 -2.58
CA ASN A 70 3.59 15.31 -3.57
C ASN A 70 4.67 14.84 -4.57
N SER A 71 4.73 13.52 -4.81
CA SER A 71 5.64 12.92 -5.78
C SER A 71 5.44 13.50 -7.18
N ARG A 72 6.55 13.58 -7.91
CA ARG A 72 6.61 14.05 -9.31
C ARG A 72 7.57 13.19 -10.12
N THR A 73 7.66 11.91 -9.73
CA THR A 73 8.53 10.89 -10.32
C THR A 73 8.19 10.73 -11.79
N LYS A 74 9.19 10.79 -12.66
CA LYS A 74 9.08 10.54 -14.10
C LYS A 74 9.73 9.21 -14.43
N PHE A 75 9.38 8.60 -15.56
CA PHE A 75 9.99 7.34 -15.99
C PHE A 75 11.52 7.36 -16.06
N ARG A 76 12.12 8.50 -16.45
CA ARG A 76 13.58 8.67 -16.46
C ARG A 76 14.22 8.63 -15.06
N ASP A 77 13.43 8.83 -14.01
CA ASP A 77 13.88 8.82 -12.62
C ASP A 77 13.81 7.38 -12.04
N ILE A 78 13.26 6.41 -12.81
CA ILE A 78 13.18 4.99 -12.46
C ILE A 78 14.35 4.26 -13.12
N THR A 79 15.55 4.41 -12.56
CA THR A 79 16.80 3.90 -13.12
C THR A 79 17.03 2.42 -12.87
N ASP A 80 16.33 1.83 -11.92
CA ASP A 80 16.41 0.38 -11.63
C ASP A 80 15.67 -0.46 -12.70
N GLY A 81 14.92 0.23 -13.58
CA GLY A 81 14.24 -0.33 -14.74
C GLY A 81 12.74 -0.49 -14.51
N LEU A 82 11.94 -0.04 -15.48
CA LEU A 82 10.48 -0.04 -15.37
C LEU A 82 9.88 -1.45 -15.14
N SER A 83 10.52 -2.49 -15.66
CA SER A 83 10.10 -3.89 -15.48
C SER A 83 10.54 -4.51 -14.15
N ASN A 84 11.40 -3.82 -13.38
CA ASN A 84 11.99 -4.27 -12.13
C ASN A 84 11.65 -3.35 -10.95
N THR A 85 10.73 -2.41 -11.13
CA THR A 85 10.24 -1.53 -10.07
C THR A 85 8.74 -1.74 -9.89
N LEU A 86 8.30 -1.99 -8.66
CA LEU A 86 6.89 -2.13 -8.30
C LEU A 86 6.18 -0.79 -8.48
N ALA A 87 4.99 -0.83 -9.06
CA ALA A 87 4.08 0.31 -9.11
C ALA A 87 2.94 0.15 -8.10
N LEU A 88 2.18 -0.94 -8.20
CA LEU A 88 1.02 -1.23 -7.35
C LEU A 88 1.10 -2.66 -6.82
N GLY A 89 0.66 -2.89 -5.58
CA GLY A 89 0.53 -4.20 -4.96
C GLY A 89 -0.87 -4.44 -4.40
N GLU A 90 -1.28 -5.71 -4.31
CA GLU A 90 -2.56 -6.10 -3.74
C GLU A 90 -2.63 -5.90 -2.22
N ARG A 91 -3.70 -5.26 -1.73
CA ARG A 91 -3.95 -5.14 -0.30
C ARG A 91 -5.43 -5.14 0.02
N THR A 92 -5.90 -6.24 0.58
CA THR A 92 -7.27 -6.34 1.11
C THR A 92 -7.48 -5.42 2.30
N ASN A 93 -8.73 -5.12 2.65
CA ASN A 93 -9.10 -4.48 3.92
C ASN A 93 -9.39 -5.51 5.03
N GLY A 94 -8.75 -6.68 4.96
CA GLY A 94 -8.89 -7.74 5.95
C GLY A 94 -8.11 -7.49 7.24
N PRO A 95 -8.22 -8.41 8.21
CA PRO A 95 -7.41 -8.38 9.43
C PRO A 95 -5.90 -8.40 9.12
N ILE A 96 -5.12 -7.65 9.88
CA ILE A 96 -3.65 -7.74 9.83
C ILE A 96 -3.20 -9.02 10.51
N ARG A 97 -2.30 -9.77 9.86
CA ARG A 97 -1.83 -11.07 10.35
C ARG A 97 -0.80 -10.86 11.46
N THR A 98 -1.15 -11.25 12.68
CA THR A 98 -0.29 -11.10 13.86
C THR A 98 -0.20 -12.39 14.65
N SER A 99 0.99 -12.70 15.14
CA SER A 99 1.29 -13.81 16.04
C SER A 99 1.19 -13.43 17.52
N THR A 100 1.28 -12.14 17.86
CA THR A 100 1.34 -11.63 19.24
C THR A 100 0.20 -10.67 19.62
N GLY A 101 -0.72 -10.40 18.70
CA GLY A 101 -1.79 -9.40 18.84
C GLY A 101 -1.48 -8.09 18.11
N VAL A 102 -2.46 -7.18 18.07
CA VAL A 102 -2.34 -5.92 17.33
C VAL A 102 -1.36 -4.98 18.06
N SER A 103 -0.20 -4.71 17.47
CA SER A 103 0.87 -3.90 18.07
C SER A 103 0.94 -2.46 17.55
N HIS A 104 0.36 -2.15 16.39
CA HIS A 104 0.54 -0.88 15.69
C HIS A 104 -0.76 -0.08 15.49
N GLY A 105 -1.68 -0.12 16.46
CA GLY A 105 -2.89 0.72 16.46
C GLY A 105 -4.02 0.25 15.53
N HIS A 106 -3.72 -0.41 14.40
CA HIS A 106 -4.71 -0.91 13.45
C HIS A 106 -4.86 -2.43 13.49
N SER A 107 -6.10 -2.91 13.55
CA SER A 107 -6.43 -4.34 13.52
C SER A 107 -6.76 -4.88 12.13
N SER A 108 -6.89 -3.99 11.15
CA SER A 108 -7.20 -4.28 9.75
C SER A 108 -6.55 -3.22 8.87
N PHE A 109 -6.31 -3.57 7.61
CA PHE A 109 -5.87 -2.61 6.60
C PHE A 109 -6.98 -1.60 6.27
N GLU A 110 -6.56 -0.41 5.85
CA GLU A 110 -7.41 0.76 5.60
C GLU A 110 -7.26 1.28 4.16
N THR A 111 -7.23 0.38 3.19
CA THR A 111 -6.99 0.73 1.78
C THR A 111 -8.21 1.41 1.17
N ALA A 112 -8.06 2.66 0.75
CA ALA A 112 -9.04 3.41 -0.02
C ALA A 112 -8.57 3.54 -1.49
N TRP A 113 -9.49 3.60 -2.44
CA TRP A 113 -9.09 3.70 -3.85
C TRP A 113 -8.67 5.10 -4.30
N CYS A 114 -9.15 6.15 -3.61
CA CYS A 114 -9.10 7.51 -4.14
C CYS A 114 -8.04 8.43 -3.52
N CYS A 115 -7.73 8.28 -2.23
CA CYS A 115 -6.84 9.20 -1.54
C CYS A 115 -6.46 8.70 -0.14
N SER A 116 -5.35 9.22 0.38
CA SER A 116 -5.14 9.31 1.83
C SER A 116 -5.93 10.47 2.41
N ALA A 117 -6.23 10.37 3.71
CA ALA A 117 -6.85 11.42 4.48
C ALA A 117 -5.89 11.90 5.57
N ARG A 118 -5.97 13.18 5.91
CA ARG A 118 -5.26 13.74 7.05
C ARG A 118 -6.02 13.40 8.33
N GLU A 119 -5.32 13.04 9.38
CA GLU A 119 -5.94 12.84 10.69
C GLU A 119 -6.36 14.19 11.29
N ILE A 120 -7.61 14.28 11.77
CA ILE A 120 -8.16 15.53 12.31
C ILE A 120 -7.55 15.82 13.69
N SER A 121 -7.35 14.76 14.48
CA SER A 121 -6.84 14.86 15.85
C SER A 121 -5.31 14.97 15.94
N ASP A 122 -4.60 14.52 14.91
CA ASP A 122 -3.14 14.62 14.78
C ASP A 122 -2.72 15.19 13.42
N PRO A 123 -2.78 16.52 13.24
CA PRO A 123 -2.41 17.23 12.01
C PRO A 123 -1.21 16.75 11.18
N PRO A 124 -0.08 16.30 11.77
CA PRO A 124 1.10 15.85 11.04
C PRO A 124 0.96 14.43 10.49
N ASP A 125 0.12 13.59 11.09
CA ASP A 125 -0.21 12.24 10.63
C ASP A 125 -1.11 12.32 9.40
N ASP A 126 -0.54 11.99 8.24
CA ASP A 126 -1.36 11.54 7.12
C ASP A 126 -1.39 10.03 7.11
N HIS A 127 -2.59 9.49 6.91
CA HIS A 127 -2.78 8.07 6.71
C HIS A 127 -2.37 7.71 5.28
N GLY A 128 -1.09 7.94 4.96
CA GLY A 128 -0.47 7.67 3.66
C GLY A 128 -0.65 6.20 3.30
N HIS A 129 -0.65 5.34 4.32
CA HIS A 129 -0.90 3.91 4.19
C HIS A 129 -2.24 3.63 3.54
N MET A 130 -3.25 4.50 3.55
CA MET A 130 -4.52 4.24 2.85
C MET A 130 -4.35 3.99 1.35
N VAL A 131 -3.31 4.55 0.73
CA VAL A 131 -3.05 4.43 -0.71
C VAL A 131 -1.63 3.98 -1.03
N LEU A 132 -0.75 3.91 -0.04
CA LEU A 132 0.65 3.53 -0.19
C LEU A 132 0.97 2.25 0.58
N PHE A 133 1.97 1.52 0.10
CA PHE A 133 2.57 0.40 0.83
C PHE A 133 4.10 0.53 0.88
N GLU A 134 4.67 -0.07 1.91
CA GLU A 134 6.11 -0.24 2.11
C GLU A 134 6.56 -1.66 1.80
N THR A 135 7.83 -1.81 1.42
CA THR A 135 8.44 -3.13 1.18
C THR A 135 9.14 -3.71 2.41
N GLN A 136 9.07 -3.06 3.58
CA GLN A 136 9.65 -3.57 4.84
C GLN A 136 9.18 -4.98 5.19
N PHE A 137 7.98 -5.38 4.79
CA PHE A 137 7.45 -6.72 4.99
C PHE A 137 7.18 -7.38 3.64
N ARG A 138 7.54 -8.66 3.50
CA ARG A 138 7.18 -9.43 2.29
C ARG A 138 5.66 -9.49 2.12
N PRO A 139 5.17 -9.80 0.91
CA PRO A 139 3.74 -9.98 0.70
C PRO A 139 3.17 -10.98 1.71
N ASN A 140 2.06 -10.65 2.38
CA ASN A 140 1.39 -11.52 3.37
C ASN A 140 2.23 -11.92 4.60
N GLU A 141 3.36 -11.26 4.87
CA GLU A 141 4.22 -11.59 6.01
C GLU A 141 3.44 -11.50 7.33
N ILE A 142 3.60 -12.51 8.19
CA ILE A 142 3.04 -12.50 9.54
C ILE A 142 3.82 -11.47 10.37
N ASP A 143 3.13 -10.77 11.27
CA ASP A 143 3.69 -9.67 12.06
C ASP A 143 4.10 -8.45 11.21
N SER A 144 3.46 -8.30 10.04
CA SER A 144 3.42 -7.01 9.33
C SER A 144 2.54 -6.01 10.07
N ASP A 145 2.55 -4.78 9.59
CA ASP A 145 1.59 -3.74 9.97
C ASP A 145 0.66 -3.39 8.78
N ASP A 146 -0.07 -2.30 8.94
CA ASP A 146 -1.01 -1.73 7.98
C ASP A 146 -0.36 -1.09 6.74
N LYS A 147 0.98 -0.98 6.72
CA LYS A 147 1.76 -0.45 5.60
C LYS A 147 2.23 -1.54 4.64
N GLY A 148 2.09 -2.81 5.00
CA GLY A 148 2.47 -3.96 4.15
C GLY A 148 1.46 -4.28 3.04
N VAL A 149 1.77 -5.30 2.25
CA VAL A 149 0.89 -5.88 1.21
C VAL A 149 0.12 -7.07 1.80
N SER A 150 -1.16 -7.19 1.44
CA SER A 150 -2.04 -8.27 1.90
C SER A 150 -2.88 -8.79 0.73
N ALA A 151 -2.33 -9.77 0.02
CA ALA A 151 -2.97 -10.39 -1.12
C ALA A 151 -3.90 -11.54 -0.69
N PRO A 152 -5.09 -11.66 -1.30
CA PRO A 152 -6.05 -12.73 -0.97
C PRO A 152 -5.64 -14.11 -1.54
N HIS A 153 -4.50 -14.21 -2.22
CA HIS A 153 -4.03 -15.43 -2.88
C HIS A 153 -3.00 -16.15 -2.01
N VAL A 154 -3.13 -17.46 -1.93
CA VAL A 154 -2.20 -18.28 -1.12
C VAL A 154 -0.84 -18.31 -1.79
N GLY A 155 0.22 -17.96 -1.06
CA GLY A 155 1.60 -18.10 -1.51
C GLY A 155 2.13 -16.95 -2.36
N ILE A 156 1.27 -16.07 -2.89
CA ILE A 156 1.66 -14.98 -3.80
C ILE A 156 0.86 -13.70 -3.57
N GLY A 157 1.42 -12.57 -4.01
CA GLY A 157 0.67 -11.36 -4.30
C GLY A 157 0.83 -10.95 -5.77
N GLN A 158 -0.20 -10.34 -6.35
CA GLN A 158 -0.09 -9.73 -7.68
C GLN A 158 0.41 -8.30 -7.57
N PHE A 159 1.35 -7.96 -8.45
CA PHE A 159 1.95 -6.63 -8.52
C PHE A 159 1.94 -6.11 -9.94
N ALA A 160 1.54 -4.86 -10.12
CA ALA A 160 1.79 -4.13 -11.35
C ALA A 160 3.19 -3.52 -11.28
N MET A 161 3.98 -3.69 -12.34
CA MET A 161 5.29 -3.08 -12.51
C MET A 161 5.16 -1.71 -13.19
N CYS A 162 6.20 -0.88 -13.13
CA CYS A 162 6.18 0.45 -13.78
C CYS A 162 6.11 0.41 -15.32
N ASP A 163 6.43 -0.71 -15.95
CA ASP A 163 6.24 -0.94 -17.40
C ASP A 163 4.81 -1.37 -17.77
N GLY A 164 3.92 -1.55 -16.78
CA GLY A 164 2.55 -2.00 -16.97
C GLY A 164 2.38 -3.52 -17.02
N SER A 165 3.45 -4.31 -16.93
CA SER A 165 3.35 -5.76 -16.74
C SER A 165 2.81 -6.09 -15.34
N VAL A 166 2.23 -7.28 -15.20
CA VAL A 166 1.76 -7.81 -13.91
C VAL A 166 2.55 -9.07 -13.59
N ARG A 167 3.04 -9.17 -12.35
CA ARG A 167 3.79 -10.33 -11.86
C ARG A 167 3.20 -10.86 -10.56
N ALA A 168 3.15 -12.19 -10.47
CA ALA A 168 2.89 -12.89 -9.23
C ALA A 168 4.21 -13.02 -8.46
N ILE A 169 4.30 -12.41 -7.27
CA ILE A 169 5.48 -12.44 -6.42
C ILE A 169 5.19 -13.31 -5.20
N SER A 170 6.09 -14.24 -4.91
CA SER A 170 5.98 -15.15 -3.78
C SER A 170 6.03 -14.43 -2.43
N GLU A 171 5.23 -14.87 -1.46
CA GLU A 171 5.35 -14.44 -0.04
C GLU A 171 6.70 -14.87 0.59
N ASN A 172 7.39 -15.81 -0.06
CA ASN A 172 8.72 -16.30 0.34
C ASN A 172 9.87 -15.66 -0.46
N ILE A 173 9.61 -14.60 -1.22
CA ILE A 173 10.66 -13.83 -1.90
C ILE A 173 11.77 -13.42 -0.92
N ASP A 174 13.02 -13.41 -1.38
CA ASP A 174 14.11 -12.85 -0.59
C ASP A 174 13.84 -11.37 -0.28
N LYS A 175 13.98 -10.98 0.98
CA LYS A 175 13.62 -9.64 1.45
C LYS A 175 14.46 -8.54 0.80
N SER A 176 15.74 -8.81 0.49
CA SER A 176 16.59 -7.83 -0.20
C SER A 176 16.15 -7.62 -1.65
N VAL A 177 15.73 -8.71 -2.32
CA VAL A 177 15.15 -8.62 -3.67
C VAL A 177 13.84 -7.85 -3.63
N TYR A 178 12.93 -8.14 -2.70
CA TYR A 178 11.66 -7.42 -2.58
C TYR A 178 11.85 -5.93 -2.28
N ASN A 179 12.81 -5.58 -1.42
CA ASN A 179 13.17 -4.19 -1.16
C ASN A 179 13.71 -3.50 -2.41
N GLY A 180 14.61 -4.15 -3.15
CA GLY A 180 15.14 -3.61 -4.41
C GLY A 180 14.06 -3.46 -5.49
N LEU A 181 13.03 -4.31 -5.51
CA LEU A 181 11.85 -4.08 -6.37
C LEU A 181 11.05 -2.84 -5.92
N GLY A 182 11.13 -2.48 -4.65
CA GLY A 182 10.49 -1.29 -4.09
C GLY A 182 11.19 0.02 -4.43
N THR A 183 12.45 0.02 -4.86
CA THR A 183 13.22 1.24 -5.14
C THR A 183 13.04 1.70 -6.59
N ARG A 184 13.08 3.02 -6.80
CA ARG A 184 13.11 3.61 -8.16
C ARG A 184 14.56 3.79 -8.67
N SER A 185 15.51 3.96 -7.77
CA SER A 185 16.90 4.31 -8.11
C SER A 185 17.93 3.81 -7.07
N GLY A 186 17.72 2.64 -6.49
CA GLY A 186 18.63 2.02 -5.52
C GLY A 186 19.88 1.39 -6.17
N GLY A 187 19.80 1.05 -7.46
CA GLY A 187 20.92 0.48 -8.22
C GLY A 187 21.25 -0.97 -7.87
N GLU A 188 20.33 -1.68 -7.20
CA GLU A 188 20.53 -3.07 -6.83
C GLU A 188 20.47 -4.00 -8.06
N VAL A 189 21.26 -5.07 -8.04
CA VAL A 189 21.10 -6.15 -9.00
C VAL A 189 19.97 -7.05 -8.52
N ILE A 190 18.81 -6.93 -9.14
CA ILE A 190 17.64 -7.76 -8.85
C ILE A 190 17.86 -9.16 -9.45
N GLY A 191 17.79 -10.20 -8.61
CA GLY A 191 17.82 -11.60 -9.03
C GLY A 191 16.54 -12.03 -9.75
N GLU A 192 16.34 -13.32 -10.00
CA GLU A 192 15.04 -13.83 -10.46
C GLU A 192 14.00 -13.80 -9.31
N PHE A 193 12.75 -13.49 -9.63
CA PHE A 193 11.64 -13.35 -8.67
C PHE A 193 10.29 -13.69 -9.32
#